data_AF-A0A6N9BXU6-F1
#
_entry.id   AF-A0A6N9BXU6-F1
#
_cell.length_a   1.000
_cell.length_b   1.000
_cell.length_c   1.000
_cell.angle_alpha   90.00
_cell.angle_beta   90.00
_cell.angle_gamma   90.00
#
_symmetry.space_group_name_H-M   'P 1'
#
loop_
_entity.id
_entity.type
_entity.pdbx_description
1 polymer ?
#
loop_
_entity_poly.entity_id
_entity_poly.type
_entity_poly.pdbx_seq_one_letter_code
_entity_poly.pdbx_strand_id
1 'polypeptide(L)'
;MTTQTSTPASFYSLERSPFTFDLRAVGLFRILRALTILFDQAVRMGDWDAFHSAGGLLSLADSRSWDHAWLWSLYWLSDGPWLPYVLEALRLVASIALLAGIRSRLAAFTLFVLLASVAARNPLLLQGGDKVLVVMTFFAAFLPLGQRFSMTRLWFGGSTGTRYRSAATWAFAVQVLLVWFMSGILKTSEQWWSDGTAISMALHLEAFTSEFARLWRHWDWLVRPMTLFVFWLECLAPLLLLVPVLWCRLAALVLLAGLEVGIWLSLEVGLFPLISVVSLVPLVPHRIVDAAADWWRGRASTRGTGLVLFFDRDCRFCAFACRLLLAWTGIRNATLREAQSDAVAARILDESFAWSVVEASTQPDNASAEDYRRGWEAVRFLVARSPRPWIGRLLPGPAAGERLYGVIGRRRGALGSAGAMAFGRGDARGRHGEVGRFVVSAAILIVLAWNAVTYPPLHERLDLRPVVEPLAAAFNLKQYWSMFAPYPYTNDFWHVMPALRRDGSTVDALSGMPVSLDRPRDGPDRYGGYRWRKTVIRSLQRGEIERVFRYHCRTGRWAALDLWEFTRPNLGTAATAATPYSAIRVGRWQCGAVDPDRVAAFRRDVDAMVEAY
;
A
#
# COMPACT_ATOMS: atom_id res chain seq x y z
N MET A 1 -14.93 0.76 -56.77
CA MET A 1 -15.27 1.67 -55.66
C MET A 1 -16.07 0.89 -54.63
N THR A 2 -15.38 0.29 -53.66
CA THR A 2 -15.99 -0.37 -52.51
C THR A 2 -16.04 0.65 -51.37
N THR A 3 -17.22 1.17 -51.12
CA THR A 3 -17.54 2.09 -50.03
C THR A 3 -17.27 1.40 -48.70
N GLN A 4 -16.17 1.77 -48.04
CA GLN A 4 -15.98 1.52 -46.62
C GLN A 4 -17.05 2.30 -45.86
N THR A 5 -18.09 1.61 -45.40
CA THR A 5 -19.01 2.12 -44.39
C THR A 5 -18.22 2.32 -43.10
N SER A 6 -17.83 3.56 -42.85
CA SER A 6 -17.28 4.01 -41.56
C SER A 6 -18.36 3.83 -40.49
N THR A 7 -18.27 2.76 -39.70
CA THR A 7 -19.03 2.65 -38.46
C THR A 7 -18.72 3.88 -37.60
N PRO A 8 -19.73 4.60 -37.07
CA PRO A 8 -19.50 5.76 -36.22
C PRO A 8 -18.61 5.34 -35.06
N ALA A 9 -17.52 6.07 -34.83
CA ALA A 9 -16.58 5.80 -33.77
C ALA A 9 -17.33 5.84 -32.43
N SER A 10 -17.61 4.66 -31.87
CA SER A 10 -18.19 4.55 -30.53
C SER A 10 -17.39 5.42 -29.58
N PHE A 11 -18.10 6.29 -28.84
CA PHE A 11 -17.52 7.18 -27.84
C PHE A 11 -16.62 6.41 -26.84
N TYR A 12 -16.87 5.10 -26.68
CA TYR A 12 -16.05 4.14 -25.92
C TYR A 12 -15.44 3.05 -26.80
N SER A 13 -14.59 3.42 -27.77
CA SER A 13 -13.69 2.43 -28.38
C SER A 13 -12.76 1.80 -27.31
N LEU A 14 -12.27 0.59 -27.55
CA LEU A 14 -11.35 -0.12 -26.64
C LEU A 14 -10.16 0.74 -26.22
N GLU A 15 -9.73 1.66 -27.08
CA GLU A 15 -8.63 2.59 -26.84
C GLU A 15 -9.03 3.78 -25.97
N ARG A 16 -10.26 4.28 -26.07
CA ARG A 16 -10.71 5.48 -25.35
C ARG A 16 -11.32 5.17 -23.98
N SER A 17 -11.68 3.92 -23.71
CA SER A 17 -12.35 3.53 -22.47
C SER A 17 -11.51 3.80 -21.21
N PRO A 18 -12.10 4.37 -20.14
CA PRO A 18 -11.43 4.53 -18.84
C PRO A 18 -11.15 3.19 -18.13
N PHE A 19 -11.81 2.11 -18.57
CA PHE A 19 -11.70 0.78 -17.98
C PHE A 19 -10.69 -0.14 -18.69
N THR A 20 -9.98 0.35 -19.71
CA THR A 20 -8.87 -0.37 -20.34
C THR A 20 -7.57 0.03 -19.66
N PHE A 21 -6.92 -0.92 -18.99
CA PHE A 21 -5.67 -0.68 -18.27
C PHE A 21 -4.46 -1.06 -19.12
N ASP A 22 -3.36 -0.33 -18.94
CA ASP A 22 -2.05 -0.73 -19.47
C ASP A 22 -1.36 -1.72 -18.52
N LEU A 23 -0.89 -2.84 -19.05
CA LEU A 23 -0.26 -3.90 -18.25
C LEU A 23 1.05 -3.45 -17.61
N ARG A 24 1.76 -2.45 -18.15
CA ARG A 24 2.94 -1.88 -17.49
C ARG A 24 2.53 -1.09 -16.25
N ALA A 25 1.46 -0.29 -16.34
CA ALA A 25 0.91 0.42 -15.19
C ALA A 25 0.41 -0.56 -14.11
N VAL A 26 -0.28 -1.63 -14.51
CA VAL A 26 -0.67 -2.73 -13.59
C VAL A 26 0.54 -3.40 -12.95
N GLY A 27 1.61 -3.63 -13.71
CA GLY A 27 2.86 -4.20 -13.20
C GLY A 27 3.57 -3.27 -12.21
N LEU A 28 3.57 -1.96 -12.46
CA LEU A 28 4.10 -0.95 -11.53
C LEU A 28 3.26 -0.85 -10.26
N PHE A 29 1.92 -0.83 -10.41
CA PHE A 29 0.98 -0.89 -9.30
C PHE A 29 1.24 -2.09 -8.38
N ARG A 30 1.47 -3.28 -8.95
CA ARG A 30 1.82 -4.49 -8.16
C ARG A 30 3.06 -4.26 -7.29
N ILE A 31 4.12 -3.68 -7.85
CA ILE A 31 5.37 -3.40 -7.14
C ILE A 31 5.10 -2.39 -6.01
N LEU A 32 4.48 -1.26 -6.34
CA LEU A 32 4.17 -0.21 -5.36
C LEU A 32 3.26 -0.72 -4.25
N ARG A 33 2.21 -1.49 -4.57
CA ARG A 33 1.32 -2.10 -3.59
C ARG A 33 2.07 -3.03 -2.65
N ALA A 34 2.95 -3.89 -3.17
CA ALA A 34 3.75 -4.79 -2.34
C ALA A 34 4.68 -4.02 -1.40
N LEU A 35 5.33 -2.95 -1.90
CA LEU A 35 6.15 -2.06 -1.08
C LEU A 35 5.34 -1.34 0.00
N THR A 36 4.13 -0.86 -0.31
CA THR A 36 3.23 -0.25 0.67
C THR A 36 2.84 -1.24 1.77
N ILE A 37 2.57 -2.51 1.43
CA ILE A 37 2.25 -3.55 2.42
C ILE A 37 3.46 -3.86 3.30
N LEU A 38 4.66 -3.98 2.71
CA LEU A 38 5.90 -4.17 3.47
C LEU A 38 6.17 -3.00 4.42
N PHE A 39 5.92 -1.76 3.96
CA PHE A 39 6.08 -0.57 4.79
C PHE A 39 5.06 -0.52 5.93
N ASP A 40 3.78 -0.82 5.67
CA ASP A 40 2.76 -0.99 6.73
C ASP A 40 3.19 -2.03 7.77
N GLN A 41 3.70 -3.17 7.30
CA GLN A 41 4.19 -4.23 8.17
C GLN A 41 5.37 -3.77 9.03
N ALA A 42 6.36 -3.11 8.44
CA ALA A 42 7.53 -2.58 9.17
C ALA A 42 7.12 -1.58 10.26
N VAL A 43 6.19 -0.67 9.95
CA VAL A 43 5.67 0.31 10.92
C VAL A 43 4.93 -0.38 12.08
N ARG A 44 4.16 -1.44 11.80
CA ARG A 44 3.42 -2.18 12.85
C ARG A 44 4.31 -3.04 13.74
N MET A 45 5.47 -3.49 13.24
CA MET A 45 6.36 -4.38 13.99
C MET A 45 6.93 -3.75 15.26
N GLY A 46 7.09 -2.43 15.31
CA GLY A 46 7.61 -1.73 16.49
C GLY A 46 6.73 -1.89 17.75
N ASP A 47 5.41 -1.98 17.55
CA ASP A 47 4.41 -2.07 18.62
C ASP A 47 3.59 -3.37 18.53
N TRP A 48 4.15 -4.41 17.91
CA TRP A 48 3.42 -5.63 17.60
C TRP A 48 2.78 -6.26 18.84
N ASP A 49 3.52 -6.31 19.94
CA ASP A 49 3.08 -6.93 21.17
C ASP A 49 1.94 -6.15 21.83
N ALA A 50 1.98 -4.81 21.76
CA ALA A 50 0.93 -3.97 22.29
C ALA A 50 -0.40 -4.16 21.56
N PHE A 51 -0.35 -4.37 20.25
CA PHE A 51 -1.51 -4.29 19.38
C PHE A 51 -2.12 -5.63 18.98
N HIS A 52 -1.29 -6.67 18.86
CA HIS A 52 -1.70 -7.93 18.24
C HIS A 52 -1.38 -9.18 19.07
N SER A 53 -0.54 -9.10 20.11
CA SER A 53 -0.27 -10.25 20.99
C SER A 53 -1.44 -10.58 21.92
N ALA A 54 -1.38 -11.76 22.55
CA ALA A 54 -2.33 -12.18 23.57
C ALA A 54 -2.30 -11.26 24.81
N GLY A 55 -1.13 -10.74 25.16
CA GLY A 55 -0.93 -9.80 26.27
C GLY A 55 -1.24 -8.34 25.94
N GLY A 56 -1.59 -8.03 24.69
CA GLY A 56 -1.79 -6.67 24.20
C GLY A 56 -3.00 -5.95 24.80
N LEU A 57 -3.31 -4.81 24.19
CA LEU A 57 -4.44 -3.95 24.56
C LEU A 57 -5.78 -4.66 24.37
N LEU A 58 -5.95 -5.33 23.23
CA LEU A 58 -7.21 -5.97 22.86
C LEU A 58 -7.08 -7.48 22.99
N SER A 59 -7.76 -8.06 24.00
CA SER A 59 -7.86 -9.50 24.15
C SER A 59 -8.54 -10.13 22.92
N LEU A 60 -8.28 -11.42 22.68
CA LEU A 60 -8.89 -12.13 21.55
C LEU A 60 -10.42 -12.24 21.71
N ALA A 61 -10.91 -12.43 22.93
CA ALA A 61 -12.34 -12.46 23.23
C ALA A 61 -13.01 -11.11 22.93
N ASP A 62 -12.42 -10.01 23.41
CA ASP A 62 -12.94 -8.66 23.15
C ASP A 62 -12.94 -8.35 21.66
N SER A 63 -11.82 -8.66 20.96
CA SER A 63 -11.71 -8.45 19.51
C SER A 63 -12.82 -9.13 18.73
N ARG A 64 -13.21 -10.36 19.09
CA ARG A 64 -14.31 -11.07 18.44
C ARG A 64 -15.67 -10.45 18.77
N SER A 65 -15.86 -10.01 20.02
CA SER A 65 -17.15 -9.48 20.49
C SER A 65 -17.51 -8.11 19.89
N TRP A 66 -16.51 -7.35 19.43
CA TRP A 66 -16.69 -5.98 18.94
C TRP A 66 -17.10 -5.88 17.48
N ASP A 67 -16.95 -6.96 16.74
CA ASP A 67 -17.20 -6.98 15.32
C ASP A 67 -18.49 -7.74 14.97
N HIS A 68 -18.93 -7.57 13.72
CA HIS A 68 -20.11 -8.23 13.21
C HIS A 68 -19.91 -9.76 13.19
N ALA A 69 -20.96 -10.53 13.47
CA ALA A 69 -20.90 -12.00 13.57
C ALA A 69 -20.36 -12.71 12.31
N TRP A 70 -20.43 -12.04 11.15
CA TRP A 70 -19.96 -12.55 9.86
C TRP A 70 -18.54 -12.13 9.50
N LEU A 71 -17.93 -11.22 10.27
CA LEU A 71 -16.53 -10.87 10.09
C LEU A 71 -15.66 -12.06 10.52
N TRP A 72 -14.49 -12.19 9.91
CA TRP A 72 -13.55 -13.26 10.24
C TRP A 72 -12.12 -12.72 10.30
N SER A 73 -11.30 -13.41 11.09
CA SER A 73 -9.86 -13.18 11.18
C SER A 73 -9.13 -14.50 11.44
N LEU A 74 -8.05 -14.75 10.70
CA LEU A 74 -7.14 -15.86 11.00
C LEU A 74 -6.45 -15.69 12.37
N TYR A 75 -6.30 -14.47 12.88
CA TYR A 75 -5.72 -14.21 14.21
C TYR A 75 -6.66 -14.61 15.34
N TRP A 76 -7.91 -14.96 15.04
CA TRP A 76 -8.82 -15.52 16.01
C TRP A 76 -8.62 -17.02 16.21
N LEU A 77 -7.91 -17.74 15.35
CA LEU A 77 -7.83 -19.20 15.45
C LEU A 77 -7.12 -19.71 16.72
N SER A 78 -6.24 -18.90 17.33
CA SER A 78 -5.56 -19.23 18.57
C SER A 78 -5.15 -17.97 19.33
N ASP A 79 -5.18 -18.05 20.65
CA ASP A 79 -4.65 -17.08 21.61
C ASP A 79 -3.15 -17.34 21.94
N GLY A 80 -2.56 -18.37 21.36
CA GLY A 80 -1.14 -18.69 21.55
C GLY A 80 -0.21 -17.60 21.01
N PRO A 81 1.00 -17.47 21.57
CA PRO A 81 1.92 -16.40 21.21
C PRO A 81 2.44 -16.51 19.76
N TRP A 82 2.46 -17.71 19.18
CA TRP A 82 3.13 -17.97 17.89
C TRP A 82 2.29 -17.62 16.65
N LEU A 83 0.98 -17.84 16.70
CA LEU A 83 0.12 -17.69 15.51
C LEU A 83 0.22 -16.28 14.89
N PRO A 84 0.17 -15.17 15.65
CA PRO A 84 0.33 -13.83 15.07
C PRO A 84 1.65 -13.66 14.31
N TYR A 85 2.78 -14.14 14.84
CA TYR A 85 4.08 -14.02 14.16
C TYR A 85 4.17 -14.91 12.92
N VAL A 86 3.58 -16.11 12.95
CA VAL A 86 3.53 -17.00 11.77
C VAL A 86 2.74 -16.35 10.63
N LEU A 87 1.59 -15.74 10.94
CA LEU A 87 0.79 -15.01 9.95
C LEU A 87 1.53 -13.79 9.39
N GLU A 88 2.30 -13.09 10.22
CA GLU A 88 3.15 -11.99 9.77
C GLU A 88 4.32 -12.45 8.89
N ALA A 89 4.96 -13.56 9.23
CA ALA A 89 6.00 -14.16 8.39
C ALA A 89 5.42 -14.57 7.02
N LEU A 90 4.21 -15.16 7.02
CA LEU A 90 3.50 -15.48 5.78
C LEU A 90 3.15 -14.21 4.98
N ARG A 91 2.76 -13.11 5.65
CA ARG A 91 2.50 -11.81 5.02
C ARG A 91 3.75 -11.23 4.38
N LEU A 92 4.91 -11.35 5.02
CA LEU A 92 6.20 -10.94 4.47
C LEU A 92 6.54 -11.75 3.21
N VAL A 93 6.45 -13.08 3.28
CA VAL A 93 6.74 -13.97 2.14
C VAL A 93 5.80 -13.69 0.98
N ALA A 94 4.49 -13.55 1.24
CA ALA A 94 3.51 -13.23 0.22
C ALA A 94 3.74 -11.83 -0.38
N SER A 95 4.18 -10.85 0.41
CA SER A 95 4.54 -9.51 -0.08
C SER A 95 5.77 -9.54 -0.98
N ILE A 96 6.81 -10.29 -0.61
CA ILE A 96 8.01 -10.47 -1.45
C ILE A 96 7.64 -11.22 -2.74
N ALA A 97 6.79 -12.25 -2.67
CA ALA A 97 6.30 -12.95 -3.84
C ALA A 97 5.50 -12.00 -4.76
N LEU A 98 4.62 -11.17 -4.20
CA LEU A 98 3.89 -10.15 -4.95
C LEU A 98 4.86 -9.14 -5.58
N LEU A 99 5.89 -8.68 -4.85
CA LEU A 99 6.90 -7.71 -5.30
C LEU A 99 7.77 -8.25 -6.45
N ALA A 100 8.18 -9.50 -6.38
CA ALA A 100 8.94 -10.19 -7.43
C ALA A 100 8.04 -10.64 -8.61
N GLY A 101 6.72 -10.66 -8.39
CA GLY A 101 5.73 -11.10 -9.37
C GLY A 101 5.73 -12.62 -9.52
N ILE A 102 5.95 -13.35 -8.44
CA ILE A 102 5.86 -14.81 -8.34
C ILE A 102 4.43 -15.14 -7.96
N ARG A 103 3.72 -15.86 -8.84
CA ARG A 103 2.28 -16.19 -8.65
C ARG A 103 1.47 -14.99 -8.16
N SER A 104 1.66 -13.83 -8.78
CA SER A 104 1.22 -12.52 -8.26
C SER A 104 -0.24 -12.48 -7.81
N ARG A 105 -1.13 -13.20 -8.49
CA ARG A 105 -2.57 -13.26 -8.15
C ARG A 105 -2.84 -14.04 -6.87
N LEU A 106 -2.19 -15.19 -6.71
CA LEU A 106 -2.26 -15.97 -5.46
C LEU A 106 -1.65 -15.16 -4.33
N ALA A 107 -0.47 -14.56 -4.55
CA ALA A 107 0.17 -13.70 -3.55
C ALA A 107 -0.75 -12.54 -3.14
N ALA A 108 -1.38 -11.84 -4.09
CA ALA A 108 -2.35 -10.78 -3.79
C ALA A 108 -3.57 -11.30 -3.01
N PHE A 109 -4.11 -12.46 -3.36
CA PHE A 109 -5.24 -13.05 -2.63
C PHE A 109 -4.85 -13.45 -1.19
N THR A 110 -3.69 -14.10 -1.01
CA THR A 110 -3.15 -14.41 0.32
C THR A 110 -2.95 -13.13 1.14
N LEU A 111 -2.41 -12.07 0.54
CA LEU A 111 -2.25 -10.78 1.21
C LEU A 111 -3.59 -10.14 1.57
N PHE A 112 -4.60 -10.22 0.71
CA PHE A 112 -5.96 -9.78 1.06
C PHE A 112 -6.44 -10.51 2.32
N VAL A 113 -6.32 -11.84 2.38
CA VAL A 113 -6.78 -12.63 3.54
C VAL A 113 -6.05 -12.22 4.82
N LEU A 114 -4.73 -12.04 4.74
CA LEU A 114 -3.91 -11.65 5.91
C LEU A 114 -4.18 -10.20 6.34
N LEU A 115 -4.34 -9.27 5.39
CA LEU A 115 -4.67 -7.87 5.67
C LEU A 115 -6.08 -7.73 6.26
N ALA A 116 -7.06 -8.44 5.71
CA ALA A 116 -8.41 -8.51 6.26
C ALA A 116 -8.38 -9.05 7.70
N SER A 117 -7.63 -10.13 7.92
CA SER A 117 -7.50 -10.75 9.23
C SER A 117 -6.83 -9.84 10.27
N VAL A 118 -5.69 -9.22 9.94
CA VAL A 118 -5.00 -8.32 10.88
C VAL A 118 -5.84 -7.06 11.15
N ALA A 119 -6.61 -6.61 10.16
CA ALA A 119 -7.52 -5.48 10.34
C ALA A 119 -8.68 -5.82 11.30
N ALA A 120 -9.31 -6.98 11.13
CA ALA A 120 -10.36 -7.48 12.03
C ALA A 120 -9.83 -7.80 13.44
N ARG A 121 -8.55 -8.16 13.59
CA ARG A 121 -7.95 -8.48 14.90
C ARG A 121 -7.91 -7.28 15.86
N ASN A 122 -7.79 -6.06 15.34
CA ASN A 122 -7.78 -4.87 16.18
C ASN A 122 -8.37 -3.65 15.46
N PRO A 123 -9.70 -3.44 15.56
CA PRO A 123 -10.39 -2.34 14.89
C PRO A 123 -9.98 -0.95 15.42
N LEU A 124 -9.42 -0.82 16.63
CA LEU A 124 -9.01 0.47 17.20
C LEU A 124 -7.90 1.15 16.39
N LEU A 125 -7.05 0.36 15.73
CA LEU A 125 -5.90 0.85 14.96
C LEU A 125 -6.27 1.33 13.56
N LEU A 126 -7.48 0.99 13.10
CA LEU A 126 -7.83 1.13 11.69
C LEU A 126 -8.09 2.56 11.30
N GLN A 127 -7.66 2.94 10.12
CA GLN A 127 -8.12 4.14 9.44
C GLN A 127 -8.70 3.80 8.07
N GLY A 128 -9.28 4.81 7.40
CA GLY A 128 -9.80 4.65 6.05
C GLY A 128 -8.78 4.00 5.11
N GLY A 129 -7.50 4.35 5.28
CA GLY A 129 -6.40 3.82 4.46
C GLY A 129 -6.21 2.31 4.60
N ASP A 130 -6.33 1.77 5.82
CA ASP A 130 -6.23 0.33 6.05
C ASP A 130 -7.37 -0.42 5.32
N LYS A 131 -8.58 0.15 5.29
CA LYS A 131 -9.71 -0.42 4.54
C LYS A 131 -9.50 -0.33 3.02
N VAL A 132 -9.00 0.80 2.50
CA VAL A 132 -8.60 0.90 1.08
C VAL A 132 -7.54 -0.14 0.75
N LEU A 133 -6.56 -0.36 1.64
CA LEU A 133 -5.50 -1.35 1.43
C LEU A 133 -6.06 -2.77 1.30
N VAL A 134 -6.97 -3.18 2.19
CA VAL A 134 -7.65 -4.49 2.12
C VAL A 134 -8.44 -4.63 0.82
N VAL A 135 -9.33 -3.69 0.54
CA VAL A 135 -10.28 -3.78 -0.58
C VAL A 135 -9.57 -3.69 -1.93
N MET A 136 -8.58 -2.82 -2.08
CA MET A 136 -7.81 -2.73 -3.33
C MET A 136 -6.96 -3.96 -3.55
N THR A 137 -6.46 -4.59 -2.49
CA THR A 137 -5.70 -5.85 -2.60
C THR A 137 -6.62 -7.00 -3.01
N PHE A 138 -7.87 -7.02 -2.52
CA PHE A 138 -8.90 -7.94 -3.00
C PHE A 138 -9.12 -7.81 -4.51
N PHE A 139 -9.47 -6.61 -5.00
CA PHE A 139 -9.70 -6.41 -6.44
C PHE A 139 -8.43 -6.62 -7.27
N ALA A 140 -7.25 -6.31 -6.74
CA ALA A 140 -5.96 -6.55 -7.39
C ALA A 140 -5.69 -8.04 -7.65
N ALA A 141 -6.16 -8.95 -6.79
CA ALA A 141 -6.05 -10.39 -7.02
C ALA A 141 -6.72 -10.82 -8.34
N PHE A 142 -7.67 -10.00 -8.82
CA PHE A 142 -8.36 -10.19 -10.09
C PHE A 142 -7.71 -9.46 -11.28
N LEU A 143 -6.63 -8.71 -11.08
CA LEU A 143 -5.90 -8.11 -12.19
C LEU A 143 -4.83 -9.06 -12.77
N PRO A 144 -4.39 -8.85 -14.02
CA PRO A 144 -3.29 -9.59 -14.63
C PRO A 144 -1.92 -9.12 -14.12
N LEU A 145 -1.72 -9.16 -12.79
CA LEU A 145 -0.58 -8.59 -12.07
C LEU A 145 0.79 -9.15 -12.51
N GLY A 146 0.83 -10.37 -13.05
CA GLY A 146 2.05 -11.07 -13.47
C GLY A 146 2.48 -10.83 -14.92
N GLN A 147 1.75 -10.03 -15.71
CA GLN A 147 2.01 -9.91 -17.16
C GLN A 147 3.20 -9.00 -17.51
N ARG A 148 3.59 -8.09 -16.61
CA ARG A 148 4.75 -7.19 -16.78
C ARG A 148 5.57 -7.09 -15.48
N PHE A 149 6.87 -6.86 -15.63
CA PHE A 149 7.84 -6.71 -14.53
C PHE A 149 7.88 -7.88 -13.53
N SER A 150 7.61 -9.11 -13.99
CA SER A 150 7.39 -10.29 -13.14
C SER A 150 8.39 -11.40 -13.46
N MET A 151 8.90 -12.07 -12.41
CA MET A 151 9.74 -13.27 -12.59
C MET A 151 8.98 -14.43 -13.24
N THR A 152 7.70 -14.62 -12.89
CA THR A 152 6.83 -15.62 -13.53
C THR A 152 6.77 -15.39 -15.05
N ARG A 153 6.75 -14.13 -15.49
CA ARG A 153 6.76 -13.78 -16.92
C ARG A 153 8.07 -14.14 -17.61
N LEU A 154 9.20 -13.88 -16.94
CA LEU A 154 10.52 -14.26 -17.44
C LEU A 154 10.65 -15.79 -17.53
N TRP A 155 10.04 -16.53 -16.61
CA TRP A 155 10.06 -17.99 -16.59
C TRP A 155 9.40 -18.59 -17.84
N PHE A 156 8.18 -18.15 -18.17
CA PHE A 156 7.44 -18.69 -19.31
C PHE A 156 7.82 -18.08 -20.67
N GLY A 157 8.34 -16.85 -20.71
CA GLY A 157 8.62 -16.16 -21.97
C GLY A 157 7.34 -15.80 -22.76
N GLY A 158 7.49 -15.38 -24.02
CA GLY A 158 6.40 -14.99 -24.93
C GLY A 158 6.21 -13.48 -25.10
N SER A 159 5.29 -13.05 -25.96
CA SER A 159 4.82 -11.66 -26.07
C SER A 159 3.39 -11.56 -25.54
N THR A 160 3.06 -10.44 -24.90
CA THR A 160 1.72 -10.20 -24.35
C THR A 160 1.29 -8.82 -24.81
N GLY A 161 -0.01 -8.65 -25.10
CA GLY A 161 -0.58 -7.34 -25.38
C GLY A 161 -0.21 -6.32 -24.30
N THR A 162 -0.28 -5.04 -24.64
CA THR A 162 -0.06 -3.95 -23.68
C THR A 162 -1.33 -3.59 -22.92
N ARG A 163 -2.49 -3.94 -23.46
CA ARG A 163 -3.80 -3.47 -22.99
C ARG A 163 -4.64 -4.62 -22.46
N TYR A 164 -5.43 -4.36 -21.42
CA TYR A 164 -6.32 -5.34 -20.82
C TYR A 164 -7.61 -4.69 -20.33
N ARG A 165 -8.75 -5.33 -20.61
CA ARG A 165 -10.08 -4.91 -20.16
C ARG A 165 -10.87 -6.14 -19.73
N SER A 166 -11.51 -6.06 -18.57
CA SER A 166 -12.37 -7.13 -18.03
C SER A 166 -13.32 -6.57 -16.97
N ALA A 167 -14.21 -7.41 -16.43
CA ALA A 167 -14.99 -7.07 -15.24
C ALA A 167 -14.12 -6.65 -14.06
N ALA A 168 -12.90 -7.20 -13.93
CA ALA A 168 -11.97 -6.85 -12.87
C ALA A 168 -11.38 -5.44 -13.03
N THR A 169 -11.09 -4.99 -14.26
CA THR A 169 -10.60 -3.61 -14.47
C THR A 169 -11.71 -2.59 -14.22
N TRP A 170 -12.95 -2.94 -14.58
CA TRP A 170 -14.12 -2.12 -14.25
C TRP A 170 -14.33 -2.03 -12.73
N ALA A 171 -14.38 -3.17 -12.04
CA ALA A 171 -14.59 -3.22 -10.60
C ALA A 171 -13.49 -2.48 -9.83
N PHE A 172 -12.23 -2.68 -10.22
CA PHE A 172 -11.10 -1.95 -9.64
C PHE A 172 -11.25 -0.44 -9.84
N ALA A 173 -11.53 0.01 -11.08
CA ALA A 173 -11.70 1.43 -11.36
C ALA A 173 -12.85 2.03 -10.54
N VAL A 174 -14.04 1.43 -10.57
CA VAL A 174 -15.21 1.91 -9.83
C VAL A 174 -14.93 1.99 -8.33
N GLN A 175 -14.33 0.95 -7.74
CA GLN A 175 -13.96 0.96 -6.33
C GLN A 175 -12.98 2.09 -5.98
N VAL A 176 -12.04 2.42 -6.87
CA VAL A 176 -11.12 3.54 -6.69
C VAL A 176 -11.87 4.87 -6.75
N LEU A 177 -12.76 5.05 -7.72
CA LEU A 177 -13.59 6.25 -7.88
C LEU A 177 -14.53 6.49 -6.68
N LEU A 178 -15.08 5.41 -6.11
CA LEU A 178 -15.98 5.48 -4.96
C LEU A 178 -15.33 6.10 -3.73
N VAL A 179 -14.01 5.92 -3.52
CA VAL A 179 -13.31 6.49 -2.35
C VAL A 179 -13.47 8.00 -2.30
N TRP A 180 -13.15 8.70 -3.40
CA TRP A 180 -13.29 10.16 -3.47
C TRP A 180 -14.75 10.59 -3.65
N PHE A 181 -15.52 9.92 -4.50
CA PHE A 181 -16.90 10.32 -4.76
C PHE A 181 -17.74 10.29 -3.47
N MET A 182 -17.66 9.19 -2.71
CA MET A 182 -18.35 9.08 -1.43
C MET A 182 -17.78 10.04 -0.39
N SER A 183 -16.46 10.23 -0.33
CA SER A 183 -15.82 11.22 0.55
C SER A 183 -16.34 12.64 0.30
N GLY A 184 -16.56 13.02 -0.97
CA GLY A 184 -17.09 14.32 -1.36
C GLY A 184 -18.57 14.49 -1.02
N ILE A 185 -19.45 13.58 -1.46
CA ILE A 185 -20.90 13.74 -1.26
C ILE A 185 -21.34 13.62 0.21
N LEU A 186 -20.51 13.03 1.07
CA LEU A 186 -20.78 12.97 2.50
C LEU A 186 -20.49 14.31 3.21
N LYS A 187 -19.77 15.25 2.59
CA LYS A 187 -19.43 16.57 3.16
C LYS A 187 -20.58 17.57 2.99
N THR A 188 -21.65 17.36 3.73
CA THR A 188 -22.90 18.12 3.56
C THR A 188 -22.99 19.39 4.39
N SER A 189 -22.09 19.59 5.37
CA SER A 189 -22.17 20.74 6.28
C SER A 189 -21.78 22.07 5.64
N GLU A 190 -22.29 23.18 6.20
CA GLU A 190 -22.04 24.54 5.72
C GLU A 190 -20.54 24.89 5.67
N GLN A 191 -19.74 24.35 6.59
CA GLN A 191 -18.29 24.57 6.65
C GLN A 191 -17.55 24.12 5.39
N TRP A 192 -18.11 23.20 4.61
CA TRP A 192 -17.49 22.68 3.39
C TRP A 192 -17.79 23.51 2.14
N TRP A 193 -18.99 24.10 2.03
CA TRP A 193 -19.43 24.73 0.78
C TRP A 193 -19.95 26.16 0.92
N SER A 194 -20.53 26.52 2.08
CA SER A 194 -20.99 27.88 2.37
C SER A 194 -19.87 28.71 3.00
N ASP A 195 -19.36 28.27 4.15
CA ASP A 195 -18.41 29.06 4.95
C ASP A 195 -16.96 28.87 4.47
N GLY A 196 -16.65 27.71 3.88
CA GLY A 196 -15.32 27.35 3.41
C GLY A 196 -14.28 27.17 4.52
N THR A 197 -14.69 26.93 5.76
CA THR A 197 -13.82 26.85 6.93
C THR A 197 -13.31 25.44 7.25
N ALA A 198 -13.81 24.39 6.59
CA ALA A 198 -13.52 23.00 6.98
C ALA A 198 -12.03 22.60 6.93
N ILE A 199 -11.26 23.04 5.92
CA ILE A 199 -9.81 22.76 5.89
C ILE A 199 -9.11 23.53 7.01
N SER A 200 -9.54 24.75 7.32
CA SER A 200 -9.01 25.50 8.47
C SER A 200 -9.24 24.73 9.76
N MET A 201 -10.45 24.20 9.95
CA MET A 201 -10.77 23.37 11.11
C MET A 201 -9.86 22.14 11.18
N ALA A 202 -9.66 21.42 10.07
CA ALA A 202 -8.81 20.24 10.02
C ALA A 202 -7.34 20.55 10.37
N LEU A 203 -6.79 21.65 9.83
CA LEU A 203 -5.39 22.08 10.06
C LEU A 203 -5.17 22.73 11.44
N HIS A 204 -6.22 23.00 12.19
CA HIS A 204 -6.13 23.44 13.58
C HIS A 204 -6.26 22.30 14.58
N LEU A 205 -6.44 21.05 14.14
CA LEU A 205 -6.44 19.89 15.04
C LEU A 205 -5.02 19.49 15.41
N GLU A 206 -4.59 19.80 16.62
CA GLU A 206 -3.20 19.59 17.05
C GLU A 206 -2.78 18.13 17.04
N ALA A 207 -3.71 17.22 17.33
CA ALA A 207 -3.44 15.79 17.27
C ALA A 207 -3.19 15.27 15.84
N PHE A 208 -3.52 16.03 14.78
CA PHE A 208 -3.44 15.60 13.38
C PHE A 208 -2.55 16.48 12.50
N THR A 209 -2.30 17.72 12.90
CA THR A 209 -1.61 18.71 12.06
C THR A 209 -0.10 18.48 12.07
N SER A 210 0.52 18.58 10.90
CA SER A 210 1.98 18.52 10.76
C SER A 210 2.65 19.88 11.00
N GLU A 211 3.96 19.89 11.22
CA GLU A 211 4.74 21.13 11.30
C GLU A 211 4.65 21.99 10.04
N PHE A 212 4.60 21.35 8.87
CA PHE A 212 4.47 22.07 7.60
C PHE A 212 3.15 22.84 7.53
N ALA A 213 2.03 22.26 7.99
CA ALA A 213 0.74 22.95 8.02
C ALA A 213 0.74 24.19 8.91
N ARG A 214 1.48 24.18 10.03
CA ARG A 214 1.56 25.34 10.94
C ARG A 214 2.11 26.59 10.27
N LEU A 215 2.99 26.43 9.28
CA LEU A 215 3.61 27.53 8.54
C LEU A 215 2.61 28.36 7.73
N TRP A 216 1.47 27.80 7.35
CA TRP A 216 0.54 28.46 6.42
C TRP A 216 -0.94 28.40 6.81
N ARG A 217 -1.34 27.55 7.77
CA ARG A 217 -2.76 27.36 8.18
C ARG A 217 -3.49 28.62 8.65
N HIS A 218 -2.76 29.69 8.97
CA HIS A 218 -3.31 30.97 9.42
C HIS A 218 -3.68 31.90 8.25
N TRP A 219 -3.36 31.54 7.00
CA TRP A 219 -3.70 32.30 5.82
C TRP A 219 -5.11 31.97 5.33
N ASP A 220 -6.12 32.60 5.93
CA ASP A 220 -7.54 32.38 5.59
C ASP A 220 -7.84 32.57 4.08
N TRP A 221 -7.13 33.50 3.43
CA TRP A 221 -7.25 33.74 1.98
C TRP A 221 -6.87 32.53 1.12
N LEU A 222 -6.00 31.64 1.64
CA LEU A 222 -5.57 30.41 0.98
C LEU A 222 -6.43 29.22 1.40
N VAL A 223 -6.68 29.09 2.71
CA VAL A 223 -7.37 27.93 3.28
C VAL A 223 -8.84 27.85 2.82
N ARG A 224 -9.54 28.99 2.72
CA ARG A 224 -10.96 29.00 2.28
C ARG A 224 -11.13 28.51 0.83
N PRO A 225 -10.40 29.03 -0.18
CA PRO A 225 -10.43 28.46 -1.52
C PRO A 225 -10.02 26.99 -1.56
N MET A 226 -9.06 26.57 -0.72
CA MET A 226 -8.67 25.16 -0.64
C MET A 226 -9.83 24.27 -0.15
N THR A 227 -10.65 24.72 0.81
CA THR A 227 -11.84 23.97 1.23
C THR A 227 -12.77 23.67 0.06
N LEU A 228 -13.12 24.70 -0.73
CA LEU A 228 -13.96 24.53 -1.91
C LEU A 228 -13.30 23.67 -2.98
N PHE A 229 -11.99 23.85 -3.18
CA PHE A 229 -11.22 23.02 -4.11
C PHE A 229 -11.28 21.54 -3.73
N VAL A 230 -11.04 21.18 -2.46
CA VAL A 230 -11.08 19.79 -1.99
C VAL A 230 -12.48 19.21 -2.20
N PHE A 231 -13.53 19.93 -1.78
CA PHE A 231 -14.91 19.48 -1.92
C PHE A 231 -15.28 19.20 -3.39
N TRP A 232 -15.06 20.17 -4.28
CA TRP A 232 -15.39 20.01 -5.69
C TRP A 232 -14.52 18.99 -6.40
N LEU A 233 -13.23 18.90 -6.03
CA LEU A 233 -12.34 17.91 -6.60
C LEU A 233 -12.81 16.49 -6.27
N GLU A 234 -13.15 16.21 -5.01
CA GLU A 234 -13.63 14.89 -4.59
C GLU A 234 -14.94 14.50 -5.29
N CYS A 235 -15.84 15.46 -5.52
CA CYS A 235 -17.10 15.21 -6.23
C CYS A 235 -16.90 15.02 -7.75
N LEU A 236 -16.07 15.84 -8.38
CA LEU A 236 -15.99 15.95 -9.84
C LEU A 236 -14.85 15.13 -10.47
N ALA A 237 -13.71 14.96 -9.80
CA ALA A 237 -12.59 14.19 -10.34
C ALA A 237 -12.96 12.73 -10.69
N PRO A 238 -13.78 12.02 -9.88
CA PRO A 238 -14.24 10.69 -10.24
C PRO A 238 -15.02 10.66 -11.56
N LEU A 239 -15.85 11.67 -11.81
CA LEU A 239 -16.61 11.81 -13.06
C LEU A 239 -15.69 12.15 -14.23
N LEU A 240 -14.72 13.05 -14.03
CA LEU A 240 -13.73 13.42 -15.04
C LEU A 240 -12.84 12.24 -15.46
N LEU A 241 -12.54 11.31 -14.54
CA LEU A 241 -11.82 10.07 -14.84
C LEU A 241 -12.60 9.12 -15.75
N LEU A 242 -13.94 9.19 -15.75
CA LEU A 242 -14.81 8.39 -16.62
C LEU A 242 -14.99 9.00 -18.00
N VAL A 243 -14.68 10.29 -18.18
CA VAL A 243 -14.73 10.95 -19.48
C VAL A 243 -13.62 10.36 -20.37
N PRO A 244 -13.93 9.84 -21.57
CA PRO A 244 -12.95 9.22 -22.47
C PRO A 244 -12.07 10.25 -23.20
N VAL A 245 -11.73 11.36 -22.54
CA VAL A 245 -10.88 12.46 -23.02
C VAL A 245 -9.59 12.46 -22.22
N LEU A 246 -8.45 12.40 -22.91
CA LEU A 246 -7.13 12.26 -22.29
C LEU A 246 -6.88 13.34 -21.24
N TRP A 247 -7.05 14.61 -21.60
CA TRP A 247 -6.73 15.74 -20.73
C TRP A 247 -7.61 15.81 -19.48
N CYS A 248 -8.91 15.49 -19.60
CA CYS A 248 -9.81 15.39 -18.43
C CYS A 248 -9.30 14.33 -17.43
N ARG A 249 -8.92 13.15 -17.94
CA ARG A 249 -8.39 12.07 -17.11
C ARG A 249 -7.06 12.46 -16.46
N LEU A 250 -6.16 13.09 -17.21
CA LEU A 250 -4.87 13.54 -16.67
C LEU A 250 -5.02 14.63 -15.62
N ALA A 251 -5.86 15.63 -15.88
CA ALA A 251 -6.18 16.67 -14.90
C ALA A 251 -6.71 16.04 -13.61
N ALA A 252 -7.69 15.13 -13.71
CA ALA A 252 -8.23 14.44 -12.55
C ALA A 252 -7.16 13.62 -11.79
N LEU A 253 -6.31 12.85 -12.48
CA LEU A 253 -5.24 12.08 -11.84
C LEU A 253 -4.21 12.97 -11.14
N VAL A 254 -3.77 14.05 -11.80
CA VAL A 254 -2.77 14.98 -11.24
C VAL A 254 -3.35 15.74 -10.06
N LEU A 255 -4.59 16.21 -10.15
CA LEU A 255 -5.24 16.94 -9.06
C LEU A 255 -5.52 16.03 -7.86
N LEU A 256 -5.99 14.80 -8.07
CA LEU A 256 -6.17 13.83 -6.99
C LEU A 256 -4.83 13.45 -6.35
N ALA A 257 -3.79 13.18 -7.14
CA ALA A 257 -2.46 12.92 -6.59
C ALA A 257 -1.90 14.14 -5.83
N GLY A 258 -2.15 15.36 -6.34
CA GLY A 258 -1.78 16.62 -5.68
C GLY A 258 -2.52 16.83 -4.36
N LEU A 259 -3.81 16.48 -4.28
CA LEU A 259 -4.58 16.47 -3.04
C LEU A 259 -3.94 15.53 -2.01
N GLU A 260 -3.61 14.30 -2.41
CA GLU A 260 -2.99 13.33 -1.50
C GLU A 260 -1.60 13.79 -1.02
N VAL A 261 -0.80 14.43 -1.89
CA VAL A 261 0.47 15.05 -1.49
C VAL A 261 0.23 16.19 -0.50
N GLY A 262 -0.78 17.04 -0.74
CA GLY A 262 -1.17 18.10 0.18
C GLY A 262 -1.60 17.57 1.55
N ILE A 263 -2.39 16.50 1.58
CA ILE A 263 -2.78 15.80 2.81
C ILE A 263 -1.55 15.22 3.49
N TRP A 264 -0.67 14.51 2.78
CA TRP A 264 0.55 13.93 3.35
C TRP A 264 1.43 14.99 4.01
N LEU A 265 1.57 16.16 3.37
CA LEU A 265 2.38 17.25 3.91
C LEU A 265 1.71 17.96 5.08
N SER A 266 0.38 18.05 5.12
CA SER A 266 -0.34 18.94 6.05
C SER A 266 -1.01 18.21 7.22
N LEU A 267 -1.32 16.92 7.05
CA LEU A 267 -2.06 16.11 8.00
C LEU A 267 -1.42 14.75 8.19
N GLU A 268 -1.19 14.39 9.43
CA GLU A 268 -0.58 13.12 9.80
C GLU A 268 -1.64 12.02 9.94
N VAL A 269 -2.16 11.57 8.80
CA VAL A 269 -3.20 10.52 8.69
C VAL A 269 -2.61 9.16 8.26
N GLY A 270 -1.38 8.89 8.70
CA GLY A 270 -0.65 7.66 8.43
C GLY A 270 -0.52 7.36 6.94
N LEU A 271 -0.70 6.08 6.55
CA LEU A 271 -0.44 5.62 5.18
C LEU A 271 -1.54 5.92 4.16
N PHE A 272 -2.64 6.56 4.56
CA PHE A 272 -3.78 6.79 3.67
C PHE A 272 -3.38 7.45 2.33
N PRO A 273 -2.63 8.57 2.29
CA PRO A 273 -2.38 9.24 1.03
C PRO A 273 -1.50 8.43 0.07
N LEU A 274 -0.50 7.72 0.60
CA LEU A 274 0.31 6.79 -0.19
C LEU A 274 -0.55 5.67 -0.79
N ILE A 275 -1.43 5.06 0.00
CA ILE A 275 -2.30 3.97 -0.45
C ILE A 275 -3.26 4.47 -1.55
N SER A 276 -3.79 5.69 -1.41
CA SER A 276 -4.68 6.32 -2.40
C SER A 276 -3.95 6.62 -3.71
N VAL A 277 -2.77 7.25 -3.67
CA VAL A 277 -1.95 7.54 -4.86
C VAL A 277 -1.57 6.26 -5.61
N VAL A 278 -1.15 5.21 -4.89
CA VAL A 278 -0.82 3.92 -5.50
C VAL A 278 -2.04 3.34 -6.22
N SER A 279 -3.25 3.53 -5.69
CA SER A 279 -4.50 3.03 -6.31
C SER A 279 -4.86 3.74 -7.62
N LEU A 280 -4.33 4.94 -7.88
CA LEU A 280 -4.51 5.67 -9.14
C LEU A 280 -3.65 5.13 -10.29
N VAL A 281 -2.54 4.43 -10.00
CA VAL A 281 -1.55 4.01 -11.01
C VAL A 281 -2.17 3.19 -12.17
N PRO A 282 -3.05 2.20 -11.94
CA PRO A 282 -3.69 1.47 -13.05
C PRO A 282 -4.60 2.31 -13.94
N LEU A 283 -5.10 3.46 -13.46
CA LEU A 283 -6.00 4.35 -14.18
C LEU A 283 -5.27 5.30 -15.15
N VAL A 284 -3.93 5.36 -15.07
CA VAL A 284 -3.10 6.17 -15.96
C VAL A 284 -3.36 5.79 -17.43
N PRO A 285 -3.74 6.75 -18.29
CA PRO A 285 -4.01 6.48 -19.70
C PRO A 285 -2.81 5.85 -20.42
N HIS A 286 -3.07 4.83 -21.24
CA HIS A 286 -2.05 4.10 -21.98
C HIS A 286 -1.13 5.01 -22.81
N ARG A 287 -1.66 6.13 -23.37
CA ARG A 287 -0.85 7.12 -24.13
C ARG A 287 0.29 7.71 -23.33
N ILE A 288 0.08 7.97 -22.03
CA ILE A 288 1.14 8.47 -21.14
C ILE A 288 2.16 7.37 -20.85
N VAL A 289 1.68 6.14 -20.66
CA VAL A 289 2.56 4.99 -20.45
C VAL A 289 3.39 4.68 -21.70
N ASP A 290 2.81 4.83 -22.90
CA ASP A 290 3.49 4.73 -24.19
C ASP A 290 4.54 5.84 -24.34
N ALA A 291 4.16 7.10 -24.13
CA ALA A 291 5.08 8.23 -24.20
C ALA A 291 6.25 8.10 -23.21
N ALA A 292 5.97 7.69 -21.97
CA ALA A 292 7.02 7.42 -20.98
C ALA A 292 7.93 6.26 -21.39
N ALA A 293 7.36 5.19 -21.97
CA ALA A 293 8.13 4.07 -22.47
C ALA A 293 8.99 4.45 -23.68
N ASP A 294 8.48 5.28 -24.59
CA ASP A 294 9.21 5.79 -25.77
C ASP A 294 10.31 6.74 -25.37
N TRP A 295 10.04 7.67 -24.47
CA TRP A 295 11.04 8.54 -23.87
C TRP A 295 12.16 7.74 -23.18
N TRP A 296 11.80 6.70 -22.43
CA TRP A 296 12.79 5.79 -21.84
C TRP A 296 13.51 4.92 -22.89
N ARG A 297 12.88 4.59 -24.03
CA ARG A 297 13.52 3.88 -25.14
C ARG A 297 14.49 4.77 -25.89
N GLY A 298 14.15 6.04 -26.14
CA GLY A 298 15.01 7.02 -26.79
C GLY A 298 16.28 7.34 -25.99
N ARG A 299 16.23 7.19 -24.66
CA ARG A 299 17.41 7.25 -23.78
C ARG A 299 18.05 5.90 -23.49
N ALA A 300 17.50 4.80 -23.99
CA ALA A 300 18.10 3.49 -23.79
C ALA A 300 19.42 3.45 -24.55
N SER A 301 20.49 3.03 -23.87
CA SER A 301 21.79 2.88 -24.50
C SER A 301 21.72 1.89 -25.65
N THR A 302 22.41 2.19 -26.75
CA THR A 302 22.71 1.25 -27.84
C THR A 302 23.71 0.17 -27.41
N ARG A 303 24.28 0.25 -26.20
CA ARG A 303 25.15 -0.80 -25.67
C ARG A 303 24.42 -2.13 -25.54
N GLY A 304 25.03 -3.18 -26.09
CA GLY A 304 24.48 -4.52 -26.09
C GLY A 304 23.45 -4.78 -27.20
N THR A 305 23.35 -3.91 -28.21
CA THR A 305 22.63 -4.22 -29.46
C THR A 305 23.36 -5.31 -30.23
N GLY A 306 22.61 -6.23 -30.85
CA GLY A 306 23.19 -7.28 -31.66
C GLY A 306 23.78 -8.44 -30.86
N LEU A 307 23.54 -8.55 -29.55
CA LEU A 307 23.97 -9.74 -28.81
C LEU A 307 23.03 -10.92 -29.10
N VAL A 308 23.59 -12.10 -29.35
CA VAL A 308 22.85 -13.36 -29.51
C VAL A 308 23.23 -14.28 -28.36
N LEU A 309 22.25 -14.65 -27.53
CA LEU A 309 22.43 -15.57 -26.41
C LEU A 309 21.86 -16.93 -26.80
N PHE A 310 22.70 -17.96 -26.69
CA PHE A 310 22.33 -19.33 -26.96
C PHE A 310 22.12 -20.08 -25.65
N PHE A 311 20.93 -20.64 -25.48
CA PHE A 311 20.56 -21.42 -24.29
C PHE A 311 20.10 -22.82 -24.70
N ASP A 312 20.19 -23.75 -23.75
CA ASP A 312 19.77 -25.13 -23.93
C ASP A 312 18.23 -25.23 -24.05
N ARG A 313 17.73 -25.71 -25.21
CA ARG A 313 16.30 -25.86 -25.54
C ARG A 313 15.52 -26.62 -24.46
N ASP A 314 16.09 -27.70 -23.95
CA ASP A 314 15.40 -28.59 -23.00
C ASP A 314 15.51 -28.09 -21.55
N CYS A 315 16.28 -27.03 -21.32
CA CYS A 315 16.48 -26.42 -20.02
C CYS A 315 15.68 -25.12 -19.86
N ARG A 316 14.46 -25.21 -19.32
CA ARG A 316 13.63 -24.03 -19.05
C ARG A 316 14.29 -23.03 -18.09
N PHE A 317 15.01 -23.53 -17.09
CA PHE A 317 15.78 -22.69 -16.17
C PHE A 317 16.84 -21.87 -16.91
N CYS A 318 17.50 -22.44 -17.92
CA CYS A 318 18.53 -21.77 -18.70
C CYS A 318 17.93 -20.59 -19.49
N ALA A 319 16.78 -20.80 -20.16
CA ALA A 319 16.05 -19.74 -20.82
C ALA A 319 15.62 -18.62 -19.85
N PHE A 320 15.13 -18.99 -18.67
CA PHE A 320 14.78 -18.04 -17.61
C PHE A 320 15.99 -17.23 -17.14
N ALA A 321 17.13 -17.87 -16.88
CA ALA A 321 18.36 -17.23 -16.43
C ALA A 321 18.85 -16.20 -17.46
N CYS A 322 18.87 -16.55 -18.75
CA CYS A 322 19.23 -15.61 -19.82
C CYS A 322 18.29 -14.39 -19.84
N ARG A 323 16.97 -14.59 -19.77
CA ARG A 323 16.00 -13.48 -19.73
C ARG A 323 16.15 -12.62 -18.48
N LEU A 324 16.42 -13.23 -17.33
CA LEU A 324 16.66 -12.54 -16.06
C LEU A 324 17.93 -11.69 -16.14
N LEU A 325 19.03 -12.24 -16.67
CA LEU A 325 20.28 -11.52 -16.90
C LEU A 325 20.06 -10.31 -17.81
N LEU A 326 19.34 -10.45 -18.91
CA LEU A 326 19.02 -9.33 -19.81
C LEU A 326 18.16 -8.26 -19.12
N ALA A 327 17.14 -8.67 -18.36
CA ALA A 327 16.31 -7.72 -17.61
C ALA A 327 17.13 -6.95 -16.55
N TRP A 328 18.01 -7.64 -15.84
CA TRP A 328 18.86 -7.07 -14.80
C TRP A 328 19.94 -6.12 -15.36
N THR A 329 20.64 -6.55 -16.40
CA THR A 329 21.64 -5.72 -17.13
C THR A 329 20.99 -4.56 -17.89
N GLY A 330 19.70 -4.66 -18.22
CA GLY A 330 18.95 -3.65 -18.95
C GLY A 330 19.14 -3.71 -20.46
N ILE A 331 19.73 -4.79 -20.98
CA ILE A 331 19.89 -5.04 -22.42
C ILE A 331 18.53 -5.40 -23.01
N ARG A 332 18.08 -4.64 -24.01
CA ARG A 332 16.72 -4.77 -24.60
C ARG A 332 16.68 -5.42 -25.98
N ASN A 333 17.76 -5.27 -26.75
CA ASN A 333 17.85 -5.70 -28.15
C ASN A 333 18.79 -6.90 -28.34
N ALA A 334 18.81 -7.79 -27.36
CA ALA A 334 19.48 -9.08 -27.50
C ALA A 334 18.49 -10.12 -28.01
N THR A 335 18.97 -11.01 -28.88
CA THR A 335 18.20 -12.14 -29.37
C THR A 335 18.50 -13.36 -28.51
N LEU A 336 17.47 -14.12 -28.13
CA LEU A 336 17.64 -15.43 -27.53
C LEU A 336 17.37 -16.49 -28.58
N ARG A 337 18.30 -17.41 -28.74
CA ARG A 337 18.19 -18.57 -29.63
C ARG A 337 18.47 -19.84 -28.85
N GLU A 338 17.90 -20.93 -29.34
CA GLU A 338 18.24 -22.26 -28.85
C GLU A 338 19.63 -22.61 -29.35
N ALA A 339 20.51 -23.12 -28.47
CA ALA A 339 21.86 -23.51 -28.83
C ALA A 339 21.87 -24.55 -29.95
N GLN A 340 20.90 -25.47 -29.94
CA GLN A 340 20.70 -26.50 -30.96
C GLN A 340 20.29 -25.95 -32.35
N SER A 341 20.06 -24.64 -32.48
CA SER A 341 19.82 -23.98 -33.78
C SER A 341 21.09 -23.44 -34.44
N ASP A 342 22.26 -23.66 -33.83
CA ASP A 342 23.56 -23.19 -34.28
C ASP A 342 24.64 -24.26 -33.99
N ALA A 343 25.42 -24.65 -35.00
CA ALA A 343 26.34 -25.78 -34.88
C ALA A 343 27.49 -25.54 -33.88
N VAL A 344 27.97 -24.31 -33.77
CA VAL A 344 29.07 -23.94 -32.86
C VAL A 344 28.54 -23.84 -31.44
N ALA A 345 27.39 -23.17 -31.25
CA ALA A 345 26.77 -23.06 -29.94
C ALA A 345 26.31 -24.42 -29.38
N ALA A 346 25.81 -25.32 -30.24
CA ALA A 346 25.46 -26.68 -29.85
C ALA A 346 26.68 -27.46 -29.36
N ARG A 347 27.81 -27.39 -30.08
CA ARG A 347 29.07 -28.03 -29.67
C ARG A 347 29.58 -27.50 -28.34
N ILE A 348 29.56 -26.18 -28.14
CA ILE A 348 29.96 -25.56 -26.86
C ILE A 348 29.07 -26.05 -25.72
N LEU A 349 27.76 -26.15 -25.94
CA LEU A 349 26.82 -26.65 -24.94
C LEU A 349 27.11 -28.12 -24.59
N ASP A 350 27.39 -28.96 -25.58
CA ASP A 350 27.67 -30.39 -25.39
C ASP A 350 29.01 -30.64 -24.67
N GLU A 351 30.06 -29.92 -25.05
CA GLU A 351 31.40 -30.07 -24.46
C GLU A 351 31.50 -29.46 -23.06
N SER A 352 30.81 -28.34 -22.83
CA SER A 352 31.02 -27.49 -21.65
C SER A 352 29.83 -27.42 -20.69
N PHE A 353 28.67 -27.96 -21.08
CA PHE A 353 27.40 -27.80 -20.35
C PHE A 353 27.08 -26.34 -20.00
N ALA A 354 27.47 -25.40 -20.87
CA ALA A 354 27.37 -23.97 -20.63
C ALA A 354 26.64 -23.24 -21.76
N TRP A 355 25.84 -22.23 -21.39
CA TRP A 355 25.27 -21.29 -22.35
C TRP A 355 26.37 -20.39 -22.93
N SER A 356 26.11 -19.82 -24.12
CA SER A 356 27.07 -18.98 -24.81
C SER A 356 26.45 -17.68 -25.33
N VAL A 357 27.30 -16.69 -25.56
CA VAL A 357 26.93 -15.39 -26.14
C VAL A 357 27.93 -14.97 -27.19
N VAL A 358 27.42 -14.37 -28.26
CA VAL A 358 28.21 -13.82 -29.37
C VAL A 358 27.63 -12.48 -29.81
N GLU A 359 28.45 -11.64 -30.44
CA GLU A 359 28.05 -10.37 -31.03
C GLU A 359 27.68 -10.57 -32.49
N ALA A 360 26.47 -10.22 -32.92
CA ALA A 360 25.92 -10.51 -34.25
C ALA A 360 26.71 -9.90 -35.42
N SER A 361 27.67 -9.00 -35.16
CA SER A 361 28.61 -8.52 -36.17
C SER A 361 29.59 -9.60 -36.62
N THR A 362 29.84 -10.64 -35.81
CA THR A 362 30.47 -11.88 -36.28
C THR A 362 29.36 -12.73 -36.92
N GLN A 363 29.40 -12.82 -38.25
CA GLN A 363 28.41 -13.53 -39.05
C GLN A 363 28.32 -15.01 -38.57
N PRO A 364 27.14 -15.53 -38.17
CA PRO A 364 27.02 -16.85 -37.53
C PRO A 364 27.63 -17.99 -38.38
N ASP A 365 27.55 -17.87 -39.70
CA ASP A 365 27.99 -18.89 -40.65
C ASP A 365 29.53 -19.00 -40.76
N ASN A 366 30.29 -17.98 -40.31
CA ASN A 366 31.76 -17.95 -40.30
C ASN A 366 32.35 -17.69 -38.90
N ALA A 367 31.53 -17.69 -37.84
CA ALA A 367 31.98 -17.44 -36.48
C ALA A 367 32.78 -18.64 -35.96
N SER A 368 34.01 -18.39 -35.51
CA SER A 368 34.86 -19.41 -34.89
C SER A 368 34.40 -19.69 -33.46
N ALA A 369 34.78 -20.83 -32.88
CA ALA A 369 34.47 -21.15 -31.48
C ALA A 369 35.05 -20.11 -30.49
N GLU A 370 36.11 -19.39 -30.88
CA GLU A 370 36.76 -18.36 -30.08
C GLU A 370 35.95 -17.05 -29.99
N ASP A 371 35.02 -16.83 -30.91
CA ASP A 371 34.13 -15.66 -30.90
C ASP A 371 33.03 -15.79 -29.84
N TYR A 372 32.76 -17.01 -29.38
CA TYR A 372 31.74 -17.29 -28.38
C TYR A 372 32.32 -17.16 -26.96
N ARG A 373 31.65 -16.38 -26.12
CA ARG A 373 31.91 -16.36 -24.68
C ARG A 373 30.95 -17.32 -23.98
N ARG A 374 31.44 -18.09 -23.00
CA ARG A 374 30.66 -19.11 -22.28
C ARG A 374 30.74 -18.95 -20.77
N GLY A 375 29.85 -19.60 -20.04
CA GLY A 375 29.94 -19.74 -18.58
C GLY A 375 29.92 -18.39 -17.82
N TRP A 376 30.82 -18.23 -16.84
CA TRP A 376 30.93 -16.96 -16.10
C TRP A 376 31.51 -15.83 -16.95
N GLU A 377 32.39 -16.14 -17.89
CA GLU A 377 32.94 -15.17 -18.83
C GLU A 377 31.83 -14.52 -19.66
N ALA A 378 30.85 -15.30 -20.13
CA ALA A 378 29.66 -14.79 -20.81
C ALA A 378 28.86 -13.81 -19.94
N VAL A 379 28.69 -14.09 -18.64
CA VAL A 379 28.01 -13.18 -17.70
C VAL A 379 28.76 -11.85 -17.60
N ARG A 380 30.09 -11.90 -17.42
CA ARG A 380 30.92 -10.69 -17.33
C ARG A 380 30.93 -9.90 -18.63
N PHE A 381 31.01 -10.59 -19.77
CA PHE A 381 30.94 -9.98 -21.09
C PHE A 381 29.61 -9.23 -21.30
N LEU A 382 28.48 -9.87 -20.99
CA LEU A 382 27.16 -9.24 -21.04
C LEU A 382 27.09 -7.98 -20.18
N VAL A 383 27.58 -8.04 -18.93
CA VAL A 383 27.54 -6.93 -17.98
C VAL A 383 28.43 -5.78 -18.46
N ALA A 384 29.62 -6.08 -18.99
CA ALA A 384 30.51 -5.08 -19.56
C ALA A 384 29.89 -4.36 -20.77
N ARG A 385 29.14 -5.08 -21.60
CA ARG A 385 28.40 -4.53 -22.75
C ARG A 385 27.02 -4.01 -22.40
N SER A 386 26.64 -3.98 -21.12
CA SER A 386 25.31 -3.53 -20.70
C SER A 386 25.22 -2.00 -20.54
N PRO A 387 24.00 -1.43 -20.53
CA PRO A 387 23.77 -0.05 -20.09
C PRO A 387 24.13 0.22 -18.62
N ARG A 388 24.39 -0.84 -17.82
CA ARG A 388 24.63 -0.78 -16.38
C ARG A 388 25.93 -1.49 -15.99
N PRO A 389 27.10 -1.07 -16.52
CA PRO A 389 28.36 -1.80 -16.30
C PRO A 389 28.81 -1.77 -14.84
N TRP A 390 28.34 -0.80 -14.04
CA TRP A 390 28.60 -0.73 -12.60
C TRP A 390 28.12 -1.97 -11.83
N ILE A 391 27.14 -2.71 -12.36
CA ILE A 391 26.69 -3.98 -11.81
C ILE A 391 27.85 -4.98 -11.71
N GLY A 392 28.84 -4.90 -12.60
CA GLY A 392 30.03 -5.74 -12.56
C GLY A 392 30.84 -5.61 -11.28
N ARG A 393 30.72 -4.50 -10.53
CA ARG A 393 31.39 -4.31 -9.23
C ARG A 393 30.79 -5.17 -8.12
N LEU A 394 29.54 -5.60 -8.27
CA LEU A 394 28.84 -6.48 -7.32
C LEU A 394 29.06 -7.96 -7.63
N LEU A 395 29.66 -8.27 -8.79
CA LEU A 395 29.85 -9.64 -9.23
C LEU A 395 31.15 -10.22 -8.68
N PRO A 396 31.17 -11.52 -8.32
CA PRO A 396 32.41 -12.17 -7.92
C PRO A 396 33.46 -12.15 -9.04
N GLY A 397 34.73 -12.13 -8.64
CA GLY A 397 35.87 -12.25 -9.55
C GLY A 397 35.85 -13.56 -10.36
N PRO A 398 36.71 -13.71 -11.38
CA PRO A 398 36.62 -14.80 -12.36
C PRO A 398 36.58 -16.19 -11.72
N ALA A 399 37.51 -16.48 -10.80
CA ALA A 399 37.62 -17.79 -10.17
C ALA A 399 36.42 -18.11 -9.25
N ALA A 400 36.00 -17.15 -8.42
CA ALA A 400 34.85 -17.35 -7.53
C ALA A 400 33.53 -17.45 -8.31
N GLY A 401 33.39 -16.66 -9.37
CA GLY A 401 32.23 -16.68 -10.25
C GLY A 401 32.11 -17.96 -11.06
N GLU A 402 33.22 -18.52 -11.56
CA GLU A 402 33.21 -19.81 -12.25
C GLU A 402 32.81 -20.95 -11.31
N ARG A 403 33.27 -20.93 -10.05
CA ARG A 403 32.79 -21.88 -9.02
C ARG A 403 31.30 -21.76 -8.79
N LEU A 404 30.78 -20.54 -8.64
CA LEU A 404 29.36 -20.27 -8.45
C LEU A 404 28.54 -20.74 -9.67
N TYR A 405 28.99 -20.40 -10.87
CA TYR A 405 28.38 -20.82 -12.13
C TYR A 405 28.35 -22.35 -12.24
N GLY A 406 29.45 -23.04 -11.93
CA GLY A 406 29.52 -24.50 -11.91
C GLY A 406 28.56 -25.15 -10.91
N VAL A 407 28.36 -24.55 -9.73
CA VAL A 407 27.34 -25.01 -8.75
C VAL A 407 25.93 -24.86 -9.31
N ILE A 408 25.61 -23.73 -9.93
CA ILE A 408 24.31 -23.47 -10.57
C ILE A 408 24.08 -24.46 -11.72
N GLY A 409 25.09 -24.66 -12.58
CA GLY A 409 25.05 -25.57 -13.72
C GLY A 409 24.78 -27.02 -13.30
N ARG A 410 25.50 -27.53 -12.28
CA ARG A 410 25.27 -28.87 -11.72
C ARG A 410 23.86 -29.04 -11.12
N ARG A 411 23.23 -27.96 -10.66
CA ARG A 411 21.89 -27.98 -10.04
C ARG A 411 20.77 -27.51 -10.99
N ARG A 412 21.04 -27.27 -12.27
CA ARG A 412 20.07 -26.68 -13.22
C ARG A 412 18.76 -27.48 -13.33
N GLY A 413 18.80 -28.81 -13.24
CA GLY A 413 17.60 -29.67 -13.23
C GLY A 413 16.75 -29.52 -11.97
N ALA A 414 17.39 -29.49 -10.79
CA ALA A 414 16.73 -29.24 -9.52
C ALA A 414 16.13 -27.82 -9.47
N LEU A 415 16.88 -26.81 -9.93
CA LEU A 415 16.40 -25.43 -10.08
C LEU A 415 15.25 -25.33 -11.09
N GLY A 416 15.30 -26.12 -12.17
CA GLY A 416 14.21 -26.30 -13.13
C GLY A 416 12.92 -26.77 -12.47
N SER A 417 13.03 -27.83 -11.67
CA SER A 417 11.90 -28.44 -10.95
C SER A 417 11.35 -27.53 -9.86
N ALA A 418 12.23 -26.94 -9.05
CA ALA A 418 11.86 -25.96 -8.02
C ALA A 418 11.21 -24.71 -8.64
N GLY A 419 11.74 -24.21 -9.76
CA GLY A 419 11.15 -23.09 -10.49
C GLY A 419 9.77 -23.43 -11.05
N ALA A 420 9.56 -24.63 -11.61
CA ALA A 420 8.23 -25.08 -12.01
C ALA A 420 7.25 -25.12 -10.82
N MET A 421 7.72 -25.58 -9.66
CA MET A 421 6.93 -25.54 -8.42
C MET A 421 6.73 -24.12 -7.89
N ALA A 422 7.63 -23.16 -8.09
CA ALA A 422 7.52 -21.80 -7.55
C ALA A 422 6.68 -20.87 -8.45
N PHE A 423 6.82 -20.99 -9.77
CA PHE A 423 6.12 -20.15 -10.76
C PHE A 423 4.79 -20.77 -11.20
N GLY A 424 4.59 -22.08 -10.97
CA GLY A 424 3.35 -22.79 -11.26
C GLY A 424 3.18 -23.13 -12.75
N ARG A 425 1.94 -23.05 -13.24
CA ARG A 425 1.62 -23.26 -14.66
C ARG A 425 1.58 -21.92 -15.39
N GLY A 426 1.92 -21.95 -16.68
CA GLY A 426 1.89 -20.74 -17.51
C GLY A 426 0.51 -20.13 -17.48
N ASP A 427 0.41 -18.90 -16.98
CA ASP A 427 -0.85 -18.18 -16.86
C ASP A 427 -1.37 -17.90 -18.28
N ALA A 428 -2.24 -18.79 -18.77
CA ALA A 428 -2.91 -18.68 -20.05
C ALA A 428 -3.82 -17.44 -20.01
N ARG A 429 -3.23 -16.30 -20.35
CA ARG A 429 -3.91 -15.03 -20.63
C ARG A 429 -4.60 -14.33 -19.47
N GLY A 430 -4.30 -14.53 -18.18
CA GLY A 430 -4.89 -13.69 -17.12
C GLY A 430 -6.42 -13.56 -17.18
N ARG A 431 -7.08 -14.53 -17.82
CA ARG A 431 -8.52 -14.60 -17.96
C ARG A 431 -8.98 -15.36 -16.74
N HIS A 432 -9.74 -14.68 -15.90
CA HIS A 432 -10.59 -15.40 -14.96
C HIS A 432 -11.46 -16.36 -15.76
N GLY A 433 -11.51 -17.61 -15.32
CA GLY A 433 -12.65 -18.45 -15.67
C GLY A 433 -13.96 -17.78 -15.26
N GLU A 434 -15.09 -18.36 -15.63
CA GLU A 434 -16.42 -17.84 -15.31
C GLU A 434 -16.59 -17.52 -13.82
N VAL A 435 -16.06 -18.39 -12.94
CA VAL A 435 -16.06 -18.21 -11.49
C VAL A 435 -15.42 -16.88 -11.07
N GLY A 436 -14.22 -16.57 -11.55
CA GLY A 436 -13.53 -15.35 -11.14
C GLY A 436 -14.23 -14.08 -11.66
N ARG A 437 -14.91 -14.15 -12.81
CA ARG A 437 -15.77 -13.06 -13.32
C ARG A 437 -17.00 -12.89 -12.43
N PHE A 438 -17.65 -13.98 -12.05
CA PHE A 438 -18.78 -13.94 -11.14
C PHE A 438 -18.41 -13.35 -9.78
N VAL A 439 -17.32 -13.83 -9.15
CA VAL A 439 -16.87 -13.36 -7.84
C VAL A 439 -16.56 -11.86 -7.85
N VAL A 440 -15.82 -11.36 -8.86
CA VAL A 440 -15.48 -9.93 -8.91
C VAL A 440 -16.71 -9.05 -9.17
N SER A 441 -17.66 -9.54 -9.99
CA SER A 441 -18.93 -8.86 -10.24
C SER A 441 -19.83 -8.84 -9.00
N ALA A 442 -19.94 -9.96 -8.27
CA ALA A 442 -20.70 -10.00 -7.02
C ALA A 442 -20.09 -9.09 -5.95
N ALA A 443 -18.76 -9.11 -5.82
CA ALA A 443 -18.05 -8.27 -4.85
C ALA A 443 -18.25 -6.77 -5.11
N ILE A 444 -18.19 -6.32 -6.38
CA ILE A 444 -18.42 -4.90 -6.68
C ILE A 444 -19.89 -4.49 -6.47
N LEU A 445 -20.85 -5.40 -6.69
CA LEU A 445 -22.26 -5.14 -6.34
C LEU A 445 -22.44 -4.99 -4.82
N ILE A 446 -21.80 -5.84 -4.02
CA ILE A 446 -21.79 -5.71 -2.55
C ILE A 446 -21.19 -4.36 -2.13
N VAL A 447 -20.08 -3.96 -2.73
CA VAL A 447 -19.44 -2.66 -2.48
C VAL A 447 -20.39 -1.50 -2.82
N LEU A 448 -21.03 -1.53 -3.99
CA LEU A 448 -21.95 -0.49 -4.40
C LEU A 448 -23.16 -0.41 -3.46
N ALA A 449 -23.74 -1.55 -3.12
CA ALA A 449 -24.83 -1.63 -2.15
C ALA A 449 -24.40 -1.11 -0.77
N TRP A 450 -23.20 -1.47 -0.31
CA TRP A 450 -22.66 -1.02 0.97
C TRP A 450 -22.49 0.51 0.98
N ASN A 451 -21.88 1.09 -0.06
CA ASN A 451 -21.71 2.54 -0.14
C ASN A 451 -23.06 3.27 -0.22
N ALA A 452 -24.04 2.70 -0.92
CA ALA A 452 -25.40 3.22 -0.99
C ALA A 452 -26.08 3.25 0.39
N VAL A 453 -26.03 2.16 1.16
CA VAL A 453 -26.63 2.12 2.51
C VAL A 453 -25.86 2.94 3.56
N THR A 454 -24.63 3.34 3.28
CA THR A 454 -23.88 4.28 4.14
C THR A 454 -24.17 5.75 3.84
N TYR A 455 -24.89 6.06 2.77
CA TYR A 455 -25.29 7.42 2.44
C TYR A 455 -26.58 7.79 3.19
N PRO A 456 -26.55 8.76 4.13
CA PRO A 456 -27.67 9.01 5.04
C PRO A 456 -29.03 9.23 4.34
N PRO A 457 -29.14 10.05 3.28
CA PRO A 457 -30.43 10.29 2.61
C PRO A 457 -31.06 9.03 1.99
N LEU A 458 -30.26 8.02 1.64
CA LEU A 458 -30.77 6.76 1.12
C LEU A 458 -31.10 5.78 2.25
N HIS A 459 -30.24 5.70 3.26
CA HIS A 459 -30.44 4.85 4.44
C HIS A 459 -31.75 5.21 5.18
N GLU A 460 -32.04 6.50 5.33
CA GLU A 460 -33.26 7.00 5.97
C GLU A 460 -34.54 6.62 5.21
N ARG A 461 -34.45 6.40 3.89
CA ARG A 461 -35.60 6.02 3.04
C ARG A 461 -35.78 4.52 2.93
N LEU A 462 -34.69 3.77 2.91
CA LEU A 462 -34.68 2.33 2.69
C LEU A 462 -33.53 1.67 3.46
N ASP A 463 -33.83 1.07 4.61
CA ASP A 463 -32.82 0.38 5.41
C ASP A 463 -32.54 -1.04 4.90
N LEU A 464 -31.68 -1.14 3.88
CA LEU A 464 -31.15 -2.42 3.40
C LEU A 464 -29.93 -2.91 4.20
N ARG A 465 -29.51 -2.19 5.24
CA ARG A 465 -28.30 -2.51 6.00
C ARG A 465 -28.33 -3.91 6.63
N PRO A 466 -29.46 -4.42 7.19
CA PRO A 466 -29.52 -5.79 7.72
C PRO A 466 -29.21 -6.88 6.68
N VAL A 467 -29.43 -6.61 5.39
CA VAL A 467 -29.15 -7.55 4.29
C VAL A 467 -27.74 -7.36 3.75
N VAL A 468 -27.29 -6.11 3.61
CA VAL A 468 -26.01 -5.78 2.97
C VAL A 468 -24.82 -5.91 3.91
N GLU A 469 -24.97 -5.56 5.19
CA GLU A 469 -23.90 -5.58 6.18
C GLU A 469 -23.30 -6.97 6.41
N PRO A 470 -24.09 -8.05 6.58
CA PRO A 470 -23.55 -9.41 6.68
C PRO A 470 -22.70 -9.81 5.46
N LEU A 471 -23.15 -9.46 4.26
CA LEU A 471 -22.43 -9.74 3.01
C LEU A 471 -21.12 -8.96 2.95
N ALA A 472 -21.16 -7.64 3.21
CA ALA A 472 -19.97 -6.81 3.23
C ALA A 472 -18.97 -7.26 4.32
N ALA A 473 -19.46 -7.69 5.49
CA ALA A 473 -18.64 -8.23 6.57
C ALA A 473 -18.00 -9.58 6.19
N ALA A 474 -18.77 -10.51 5.61
CA ALA A 474 -18.30 -11.84 5.20
C ALA A 474 -17.17 -11.77 4.16
N PHE A 475 -17.17 -10.75 3.30
CA PHE A 475 -16.07 -10.52 2.35
C PHE A 475 -15.00 -9.54 2.85
N ASN A 476 -15.11 -9.03 4.09
CA ASN A 476 -14.23 -7.99 4.62
C ASN A 476 -14.19 -6.71 3.75
N LEU A 477 -15.30 -6.39 3.10
CA LEU A 477 -15.46 -5.25 2.17
C LEU A 477 -16.18 -4.05 2.78
N LYS A 478 -16.47 -4.04 4.09
CA LYS A 478 -17.00 -2.86 4.80
C LYS A 478 -16.04 -1.67 4.69
N GLN A 479 -16.58 -0.52 4.30
CA GLN A 479 -15.87 0.71 3.98
C GLN A 479 -16.54 1.91 4.65
N TYR A 480 -15.78 2.94 5.03
CA TYR A 480 -16.34 4.19 5.53
C TYR A 480 -15.49 5.35 5.00
N TRP A 481 -16.15 6.32 4.36
CA TRP A 481 -15.51 7.44 3.66
C TRP A 481 -15.83 8.79 4.31
N SER A 482 -16.02 8.81 5.63
CA SER A 482 -16.49 9.98 6.38
C SER A 482 -15.36 10.81 7.00
N MET A 483 -14.21 10.94 6.32
CA MET A 483 -13.10 11.72 6.85
C MET A 483 -13.48 13.20 6.89
N PHE A 484 -13.59 13.76 8.10
CA PHE A 484 -14.08 15.13 8.34
C PHE A 484 -15.49 15.39 7.75
N ALA A 485 -16.31 14.35 7.68
CA ALA A 485 -17.66 14.38 7.13
C ALA A 485 -18.66 13.68 8.09
N PRO A 486 -19.92 14.11 8.15
CA PRO A 486 -20.48 15.27 7.43
C PRO A 486 -19.98 16.61 7.94
N TYR A 487 -19.60 16.68 9.22
CA TYR A 487 -19.03 17.85 9.85
C TYR A 487 -17.53 17.64 10.13
N PRO A 488 -16.69 18.67 9.92
CA PRO A 488 -15.35 18.70 10.52
C PRO A 488 -15.44 18.74 12.05
N TYR A 489 -14.34 18.42 12.74
CA TYR A 489 -14.31 18.47 14.21
C TYR A 489 -14.44 19.92 14.71
N THR A 490 -15.49 20.17 15.48
CA THR A 490 -15.80 21.48 16.07
C THR A 490 -15.04 21.79 17.35
N ASN A 491 -14.27 20.82 17.87
CA ASN A 491 -13.36 21.00 19.00
C ASN A 491 -11.98 20.50 18.61
N ASP A 492 -10.96 21.23 19.05
CA ASP A 492 -9.55 20.85 18.96
C ASP A 492 -9.14 20.30 20.32
N PHE A 493 -8.47 19.15 20.30
CA PHE A 493 -8.13 18.41 21.51
C PHE A 493 -6.80 17.67 21.38
N TRP A 494 -6.13 17.51 22.51
CA TRP A 494 -4.94 16.68 22.66
C TRP A 494 -4.80 16.20 24.10
N HIS A 495 -3.93 15.22 24.33
CA HIS A 495 -3.84 14.52 25.61
C HIS A 495 -2.42 14.53 26.17
N VAL A 496 -2.35 14.55 27.50
CA VAL A 496 -1.13 14.33 28.28
C VAL A 496 -1.40 13.21 29.25
N MET A 497 -0.48 12.26 29.37
CA MET A 497 -0.59 11.19 30.36
C MET A 497 0.60 11.20 31.31
N PRO A 498 0.68 12.13 32.28
CA PRO A 498 1.72 12.11 33.29
C PRO A 498 1.72 10.76 34.01
N ALA A 499 2.90 10.17 34.16
CA ALA A 499 3.04 8.85 34.75
C ALA A 499 4.26 8.79 35.68
N LEU A 500 4.01 8.27 36.88
CA LEU A 500 5.03 7.93 37.87
C LEU A 500 5.56 6.54 37.56
N ARG A 501 6.87 6.41 37.36
CA ARG A 501 7.55 5.12 37.23
C ARG A 501 7.85 4.50 38.59
N ARG A 502 8.05 3.18 38.62
CA ARG A 502 8.42 2.46 39.86
C ARG A 502 9.78 2.88 40.43
N ASP A 503 10.67 3.41 39.60
CA ASP A 503 11.95 3.98 40.01
C ASP A 503 11.81 5.39 40.66
N GLY A 504 10.61 5.96 40.66
CA GLY A 504 10.30 7.28 41.22
C GLY A 504 10.39 8.44 40.21
N SER A 505 10.84 8.20 38.98
CA SER A 505 10.87 9.22 37.93
C SER A 505 9.50 9.48 37.30
N THR A 506 9.30 10.70 36.79
CA THR A 506 8.04 11.12 36.16
C THR A 506 8.26 11.43 34.68
N VAL A 507 7.41 10.89 33.81
CA VAL A 507 7.42 11.14 32.35
C VAL A 507 5.99 11.13 31.80
N ASP A 508 5.78 11.61 30.59
CA ASP A 508 4.52 11.41 29.86
C ASP A 508 4.51 10.00 29.25
N ALA A 509 3.53 9.17 29.62
CA ALA A 509 3.41 7.80 29.15
C ALA A 509 3.05 7.69 27.66
N LEU A 510 2.48 8.74 27.06
CA LEU A 510 2.16 8.76 25.63
C LEU A 510 3.43 8.94 24.78
N SER A 511 4.31 9.88 25.17
CA SER A 511 5.49 10.25 24.37
C SER A 511 6.77 9.58 24.85
N GLY A 512 6.81 9.15 26.12
CA GLY A 512 8.04 8.69 26.79
C GLY A 512 9.00 9.82 27.19
N MET A 513 8.64 11.08 26.94
CA MET A 513 9.44 12.28 27.21
C MET A 513 9.07 12.91 28.56
N PRO A 514 9.84 13.90 29.08
CA PRO A 514 9.43 14.67 30.25
C PRO A 514 8.02 15.25 30.07
N VAL A 515 7.26 15.32 31.17
CA VAL A 515 5.90 15.86 31.13
C VAL A 515 5.96 17.34 30.73
N SER A 516 5.25 17.69 29.67
CA SER A 516 5.04 19.07 29.23
C SER A 516 3.57 19.28 28.89
N LEU A 517 3.03 20.39 29.39
CA LEU A 517 1.69 20.91 29.10
C LEU A 517 1.70 21.93 27.96
N ASP A 518 2.85 22.15 27.32
CA ASP A 518 2.90 23.01 26.15
C ASP A 518 2.14 22.37 25.01
N ARG A 519 1.52 23.25 24.21
CA ARG A 519 0.82 22.86 22.99
C ARG A 519 1.76 21.99 22.13
N PRO A 520 1.37 20.75 21.79
CA PRO A 520 2.26 19.82 21.14
C PRO A 520 2.59 20.27 19.72
N ARG A 521 3.86 20.19 19.35
CA ARG A 521 4.32 20.34 17.96
C ARG A 521 4.43 18.99 17.25
N ASP A 522 4.58 17.92 18.03
CA ASP A 522 4.98 16.60 17.56
C ASP A 522 3.82 15.75 17.03
N GLY A 523 2.64 16.33 16.79
CA GLY A 523 1.47 15.67 16.23
C GLY A 523 1.18 14.28 16.83
N PRO A 524 1.03 13.21 16.01
CA PRO A 524 0.92 11.83 16.50
C PRO A 524 2.18 11.23 17.12
N ASP A 525 3.38 11.76 16.89
CA ASP A 525 4.61 11.22 17.52
C ASP A 525 4.56 11.40 19.05
N ARG A 526 3.81 12.39 19.54
CA ARG A 526 3.46 12.51 20.97
C ARG A 526 2.83 11.24 21.55
N TYR A 527 2.10 10.48 20.74
CA TYR A 527 1.45 9.26 21.19
C TYR A 527 2.32 8.02 20.97
N GLY A 528 3.56 8.15 20.48
CA GLY A 528 4.34 7.02 19.95
C GLY A 528 3.95 6.65 18.52
N GLY A 529 3.29 7.55 17.80
CA GLY A 529 2.91 7.42 16.39
C GLY A 529 1.40 7.32 16.15
N TYR A 530 1.01 7.36 14.87
CA TYR A 530 -0.39 7.53 14.48
C TYR A 530 -1.34 6.40 14.93
N ARG A 531 -0.82 5.16 15.13
CA ARG A 531 -1.62 4.00 15.57
C ARG A 531 -1.93 4.06 17.06
N TRP A 532 -0.97 4.45 17.88
CA TRP A 532 -1.19 4.72 19.30
C TRP A 532 -2.16 5.88 19.49
N ARG A 533 -1.97 7.00 18.76
CA ARG A 533 -2.95 8.11 18.75
C ARG A 533 -4.36 7.62 18.45
N LYS A 534 -4.54 6.81 17.40
CA LYS A 534 -5.85 6.23 17.05
C LYS A 534 -6.41 5.36 18.17
N THR A 535 -5.57 4.55 18.79
CA THR A 535 -5.95 3.67 19.89
C THR A 535 -6.44 4.46 21.10
N VAL A 536 -5.68 5.46 21.53
CA VAL A 536 -6.02 6.31 22.69
C VAL A 536 -7.33 7.05 22.43
N ILE A 537 -7.42 7.78 21.31
CA ILE A 537 -8.61 8.57 20.97
C ILE A 537 -9.85 7.68 20.84
N ARG A 538 -9.75 6.52 20.17
CA ARG A 538 -10.92 5.62 20.05
C ARG A 538 -11.29 4.94 21.34
N SER A 539 -10.31 4.60 22.18
CA SER A 539 -10.60 4.03 23.50
C SER A 539 -11.34 5.07 24.36
N LEU A 540 -10.96 6.35 24.29
CA LEU A 540 -11.69 7.44 24.94
C LEU A 540 -13.13 7.57 24.41
N GLN A 541 -13.29 7.67 23.09
CA GLN A 541 -14.60 7.80 22.44
C GLN A 541 -15.57 6.65 22.78
N ARG A 542 -15.05 5.47 23.09
CA ARG A 542 -15.84 4.29 23.47
C ARG A 542 -15.99 4.12 24.99
N GLY A 543 -15.38 4.97 25.81
CA GLY A 543 -15.37 4.81 27.27
C GLY A 543 -14.50 3.65 27.77
N GLU A 544 -13.53 3.20 26.96
CA GLU A 544 -12.70 2.01 27.20
C GLU A 544 -11.22 2.36 27.48
N ILE A 545 -10.92 3.61 27.83
CA ILE A 545 -9.55 4.09 28.03
C ILE A 545 -8.79 3.31 29.12
N GLU A 546 -9.52 2.75 30.09
CA GLU A 546 -8.96 1.93 31.16
C GLU A 546 -8.14 0.74 30.61
N ARG A 547 -8.47 0.24 29.42
CA ARG A 547 -7.72 -0.81 28.72
C ARG A 547 -6.29 -0.40 28.39
N VAL A 548 -6.10 0.84 27.93
CA VAL A 548 -4.78 1.42 27.64
C VAL A 548 -3.97 1.52 28.92
N PHE A 549 -4.60 2.01 29.99
CA PHE A 549 -3.99 2.05 31.31
C PHE A 549 -3.58 0.66 31.83
N ARG A 550 -4.50 -0.32 31.82
CA ARG A 550 -4.22 -1.69 32.28
C ARG A 550 -3.08 -2.33 31.49
N TYR A 551 -2.97 -2.05 30.20
CA TYR A 551 -1.82 -2.48 29.41
C TYR A 551 -0.52 -1.86 29.95
N HIS A 552 -0.46 -0.53 30.12
CA HIS A 552 0.70 0.12 30.70
C HIS A 552 1.06 -0.45 32.07
N CYS A 553 0.12 -0.62 33.01
CA CYS A 553 0.44 -1.23 34.31
C CYS A 553 1.02 -2.64 34.21
N ARG A 554 0.52 -3.48 33.30
CA ARG A 554 1.03 -4.84 33.09
C ARG A 554 2.47 -4.86 32.57
N THR A 555 2.94 -3.80 31.91
CA THR A 555 4.37 -3.69 31.52
C THR A 555 5.31 -3.59 32.72
N GLY A 556 4.78 -3.37 33.93
CA GLY A 556 5.54 -3.33 35.18
C GLY A 556 6.35 -2.03 35.37
N ARG A 557 6.34 -1.12 34.40
CA ARG A 557 7.15 0.11 34.45
C ARG A 557 6.55 1.20 35.34
N TRP A 558 5.23 1.21 35.49
CA TRP A 558 4.50 2.34 36.05
C TRP A 558 3.92 2.03 37.44
N ALA A 559 3.85 3.07 38.25
CA ALA A 559 3.28 3.10 39.59
C ALA A 559 1.92 3.81 39.61
N ALA A 560 1.79 4.94 38.92
CA ALA A 560 0.55 5.69 38.76
C ALA A 560 0.51 6.40 37.40
N LEU A 561 -0.69 6.60 36.86
CA LEU A 561 -0.91 7.35 35.63
C LEU A 561 -2.12 8.27 35.81
N ASP A 562 -1.99 9.51 35.37
CA ASP A 562 -3.06 10.49 35.26
C ASP A 562 -3.27 10.80 33.77
N LEU A 563 -4.52 10.96 33.32
CA LEU A 563 -4.82 11.38 31.95
C LEU A 563 -5.57 12.70 31.95
N TRP A 564 -5.05 13.65 31.18
CA TRP A 564 -5.64 14.97 30.97
C TRP A 564 -5.93 15.19 29.50
N GLU A 565 -7.10 15.74 29.21
CA GLU A 565 -7.49 16.23 27.90
C GLU A 565 -7.43 17.76 27.92
N PHE A 566 -6.75 18.33 26.95
CA PHE A 566 -6.74 19.76 26.70
C PHE A 566 -7.64 20.01 25.51
N THR A 567 -8.72 20.78 25.73
CA THR A 567 -9.75 21.00 24.70
C THR A 567 -10.12 22.47 24.56
N ARG A 568 -10.48 22.86 23.34
CA ARG A 568 -10.99 24.19 23.01
C ARG A 568 -11.94 24.14 21.82
N PRO A 569 -12.83 25.14 21.66
CA PRO A 569 -13.62 25.30 20.44
C PRO A 569 -12.72 25.43 19.21
N ASN A 570 -13.10 24.76 18.12
CA ASN A 570 -12.47 24.87 16.80
C ASN A 570 -13.44 25.60 15.86
N LEU A 571 -13.21 26.89 15.67
CA LEU A 571 -14.10 27.77 14.92
C LEU A 571 -13.71 27.89 13.44
N GLY A 572 -12.65 27.20 12.99
CA GLY A 572 -12.27 27.18 11.58
C GLY A 572 -11.73 28.51 11.04
N THR A 573 -11.19 29.35 11.92
CA THR A 573 -10.56 30.63 11.58
C THR A 573 -9.22 30.76 12.30
N ALA A 574 -8.32 31.60 11.78
CA ALA A 574 -7.05 31.89 12.45
C ALA A 574 -7.24 32.36 13.92
N ALA A 575 -8.36 33.02 14.23
CA ALA A 575 -8.70 33.44 15.60
C ALA A 575 -8.88 32.26 16.59
N THR A 576 -9.19 31.06 16.08
CA THR A 576 -9.19 29.81 16.87
C THR A 576 -7.86 29.58 17.57
N ALA A 577 -6.74 30.01 16.95
CA ALA A 577 -5.41 29.84 17.54
C ALA A 577 -5.24 30.62 18.86
N ALA A 578 -5.97 31.72 19.05
CA ALA A 578 -5.89 32.59 20.22
C ALA A 578 -6.79 32.13 21.39
N THR A 579 -7.70 31.18 21.16
CA THR A 579 -8.55 30.63 22.23
C THR A 579 -7.70 29.69 23.12
N PRO A 580 -7.66 29.92 24.45
CA PRO A 580 -6.90 29.06 25.35
C PRO A 580 -7.53 27.66 25.45
N TYR A 581 -6.71 26.69 25.83
CA TYR A 581 -7.20 25.35 26.14
C TYR A 581 -7.74 25.30 27.56
N SER A 582 -8.84 24.57 27.73
CA SER A 582 -9.28 24.10 29.04
C SER A 582 -8.70 22.72 29.30
N ALA A 583 -8.15 22.51 30.50
CA ALA A 583 -7.65 21.21 30.93
C ALA A 583 -8.75 20.45 31.69
N ILE A 584 -9.05 19.23 31.25
CA ILE A 584 -10.04 18.35 31.84
C ILE A 584 -9.36 17.07 32.28
N ARG A 585 -9.51 16.72 33.56
CA ARG A 585 -9.01 15.44 34.06
C ARG A 585 -9.93 14.32 33.59
N VAL A 586 -9.41 13.43 32.76
CA VAL A 586 -10.15 12.27 32.25
C VAL A 586 -10.19 11.14 33.27
N GLY A 587 -9.07 10.90 33.96
CA GLY A 587 -9.01 9.87 34.99
C GLY A 587 -7.65 9.75 35.66
N ARG A 588 -7.65 9.01 36.78
CA ARG A 588 -6.46 8.68 37.58
C ARG A 588 -6.47 7.21 37.87
N TRP A 589 -5.30 6.60 37.79
CA TRP A 589 -5.18 5.19 38.08
C TRP A 589 -3.84 4.85 38.74
N GLN A 590 -3.81 3.73 39.45
CA GLN A 590 -2.64 3.24 40.20
C GLN A 590 -2.35 1.78 39.85
N CYS A 591 -1.07 1.47 39.62
CA CYS A 591 -0.60 0.15 39.23
C CYS A 591 -0.18 -0.70 40.45
N GLY A 592 -1.15 -1.31 41.13
CA GLY A 592 -0.89 -2.23 42.25
C GLY A 592 -0.40 -1.55 43.52
N ALA A 593 0.21 -2.34 44.43
CA ALA A 593 0.73 -1.85 45.71
C ALA A 593 2.02 -1.03 45.50
N VAL A 594 1.91 0.29 45.69
CA VAL A 594 3.01 1.25 45.64
C VAL A 594 2.85 2.17 46.84
N ASP A 595 3.96 2.72 47.32
CA ASP A 595 4.01 3.74 48.35
C ASP A 595 2.96 4.86 48.09
N PRO A 596 1.91 4.96 48.94
CA PRO A 596 0.82 5.88 48.73
C PRO A 596 1.27 7.35 48.84
N ASP A 597 2.31 7.64 49.62
CA ASP A 597 2.80 9.00 49.81
C ASP A 597 3.49 9.52 48.55
N ARG A 598 4.23 8.64 47.85
CA ARG A 598 4.82 8.97 46.54
C ARG A 598 3.76 9.23 45.49
N VAL A 599 2.72 8.40 45.42
CA VAL A 599 1.61 8.59 44.48
C VAL A 599 0.87 9.90 44.79
N ALA A 600 0.66 10.20 46.07
CA ALA A 600 0.03 11.44 46.49
C ALA A 600 0.88 12.68 46.15
N ALA A 601 2.20 12.62 46.36
CA ALA A 601 3.13 13.69 45.98
C ALA A 601 3.11 13.93 44.46
N PHE A 602 3.27 12.87 43.67
CA PHE A 602 3.18 12.95 42.21
C PHE A 602 1.88 13.62 41.73
N ARG A 603 0.73 13.23 42.30
CA ARG A 603 -0.57 13.81 41.92
C ARG A 603 -0.68 15.29 42.30
N ARG A 604 -0.13 15.71 43.45
CA ARG A 604 -0.08 17.13 43.84
C ARG A 604 0.78 17.93 42.86
N ASP A 605 1.92 17.40 42.46
CA ASP A 605 2.82 18.08 41.52
C ASP A 605 2.17 18.23 40.14
N VAL A 606 1.48 17.19 39.66
CA VAL A 606 0.72 17.26 38.39
C VAL A 606 -0.44 18.25 38.49
N ASP A 607 -1.18 18.26 39.61
CA ASP A 607 -2.29 19.19 39.82
C ASP A 607 -1.79 20.64 39.85
N ALA A 608 -0.72 20.93 40.59
CA ALA A 608 -0.12 22.26 40.63
C ALA A 608 0.40 22.70 39.26
N MET A 609 0.97 21.79 38.47
CA MET A 609 1.43 22.07 37.11
C MET A 609 0.27 22.43 36.18
N VAL A 610 -0.87 21.72 36.28
CA VAL A 610 -2.07 22.00 35.47
C VAL A 610 -2.80 23.25 35.93
N GLU A 611 -2.84 23.54 37.24
CA GLU A 611 -3.43 24.77 37.78
C GLU A 611 -2.62 26.03 37.40
N ALA A 612 -1.32 25.89 37.18
CA ALA A 612 -0.45 26.98 36.72
C ALA A 612 -0.53 27.26 35.21
N TYR A 613 -1.12 26.35 34.43
CA TYR A 613 -1.36 26.48 32.98
C TYR A 613 -2.65 27.26 32.72
#